data_AF-A0A2V5J6L5-F1
#
_entry.id   AF-A0A2V5J6L5-F1
#
_cell.length_a   1.000
_cell.length_b   1.000
_cell.length_c   1.000
_cell.angle_alpha   90.00
_cell.angle_beta   90.00
_cell.angle_gamma   90.00
#
_symmetry.space_group_name_H-M   'P 1'
#
loop_
_entity.id
_entity.type
_entity.pdbx_description
1 polymer ?
#
loop_
_entity_poly.entity_id
_entity_poly.type
_entity_poly.pdbx_seq_one_letter_code
_entity_poly.pdbx_strand_id
1 'polypeptide(L)'
;MRKAVVEGLLQKGYLSESTVHDIALLLKHCELDLRHTFMRAMAPVSHLPERIVKVLLQFFKDDLGDDLIVGGSGSPALSLRPQDKLSANTIRCLGTFLKDELTLVEYRAARALEVKDTMLPCWVNQGLVDLLADHDDRMRRAAYNSLCCQQSLPEQTLYTLISMLSAEAKCEDPIHKEKTEQAIGRLLKAKNLYTRLVAGWALAPQINLEDEIMDDIALLLEHDDPSLRRKTLMKLLGLKHFRERVLRCLRVELKSPDVEAAFALVAQPHLAENILHDLALLVCASESRMSYDDPYHGLFQRSDLPRRTVQALASRLEDGPDSRLWDLLRSQDSFYALLPNLGRRELLTIFTQWIRVAFHEQICCFIYDGYLVTDGPKGRFKAAFATAQHRKQFLQTLRDAHATVGLFYDQTRPYSRVPDCAADMETGGTRGTTLLDRIRGLRRAVLI
;
A
#
# COMPACT_ATOMS: atom_id res chain seq x y z
N MET A 1 -15.57 -31.33 -15.09
CA MET A 1 -14.30 -32.07 -15.18
C MET A 1 -13.26 -31.35 -16.06
N ARG A 2 -13.51 -31.07 -17.34
CA ARG A 2 -12.53 -30.41 -18.25
C ARG A 2 -11.93 -29.11 -17.71
N LYS A 3 -12.75 -28.18 -17.19
CA LYS A 3 -12.29 -26.93 -16.55
C LYS A 3 -11.25 -27.15 -15.44
N ALA A 4 -11.56 -28.00 -14.46
CA ALA A 4 -10.68 -28.25 -13.32
C ALA A 4 -9.35 -28.92 -13.73
N VAL A 5 -9.39 -29.77 -14.77
CA VAL A 5 -8.17 -30.36 -15.34
C VAL A 5 -7.26 -29.27 -15.91
N VAL A 6 -7.83 -28.29 -16.63
CA VAL A 6 -7.08 -27.20 -17.24
C VAL A 6 -6.49 -26.26 -16.19
N GLU A 7 -7.29 -25.86 -15.20
CA GLU A 7 -6.82 -25.04 -14.08
C GLU A 7 -5.68 -25.75 -13.33
N GLY A 8 -5.82 -27.05 -13.07
CA GLY A 8 -4.76 -27.85 -12.45
C GLY A 8 -3.51 -28.05 -13.31
N LEU A 9 -3.64 -28.09 -14.64
CA LEU A 9 -2.51 -28.15 -15.56
C LEU A 9 -1.74 -26.83 -15.62
N LEU A 10 -2.45 -25.70 -15.67
CA LEU A 10 -1.86 -24.37 -15.76
C LEU A 10 -1.18 -23.93 -14.45
N GLN A 11 -1.65 -24.40 -13.30
CA GLN A 11 -1.02 -24.12 -12.00
C GLN A 11 0.34 -24.81 -11.80
N LYS A 12 0.68 -25.86 -12.55
CA LYS A 12 1.91 -26.63 -12.33
C LYS A 12 3.19 -25.95 -12.85
N GLY A 13 3.09 -24.78 -13.48
CA GLY A 13 4.24 -23.97 -13.95
C GLY A 13 5.06 -24.57 -15.11
N TYR A 14 4.94 -25.87 -15.38
CA TYR A 14 5.60 -26.57 -16.47
C TYR A 14 4.57 -27.37 -17.29
N LEU A 15 4.36 -26.95 -18.55
CA LEU A 15 3.53 -27.66 -19.51
C LEU A 15 4.43 -28.49 -20.42
N SER A 16 4.16 -29.79 -20.57
CA SER A 16 4.85 -30.60 -21.59
C SER A 16 4.42 -30.17 -23.00
N GLU A 17 5.26 -30.43 -24.01
CA GLU A 17 4.91 -30.14 -25.41
C GLU A 17 3.59 -30.79 -25.84
N SER A 18 3.29 -32.00 -25.36
CA SER A 18 2.00 -32.65 -25.59
C SER A 18 0.84 -31.87 -24.97
N THR A 19 0.97 -31.43 -23.72
CA THR A 19 -0.06 -30.61 -23.05
C THR A 19 -0.25 -29.26 -23.75
N VAL A 20 0.82 -28.63 -24.20
CA VAL A 20 0.74 -27.38 -24.99
C VAL A 20 -0.01 -27.62 -26.30
N HIS A 21 0.22 -28.74 -26.96
CA HIS A 21 -0.51 -29.12 -28.17
C HIS A 21 -2.01 -29.32 -27.89
N ASP A 22 -2.35 -30.05 -26.84
CA ASP A 22 -3.74 -30.32 -26.46
C ASP A 22 -4.48 -29.04 -26.08
N ILE A 23 -3.86 -28.14 -25.32
CA ILE A 23 -4.43 -26.83 -24.99
C ILE A 23 -4.66 -26.01 -26.27
N ALA A 24 -3.71 -26.03 -27.21
CA ALA A 24 -3.86 -25.33 -28.49
C ALA A 24 -5.03 -25.88 -29.32
N LEU A 25 -5.27 -27.20 -29.32
CA LEU A 25 -6.41 -27.81 -29.97
C LEU A 25 -7.73 -27.44 -29.28
N LEU A 26 -7.75 -27.42 -27.95
CA LEU A 26 -8.93 -27.07 -27.15
C LEU A 26 -9.32 -25.60 -27.32
N LEU A 27 -8.36 -24.69 -27.47
CA LEU A 27 -8.64 -23.29 -27.81
C LEU A 27 -9.29 -23.13 -29.18
N LYS A 28 -8.94 -23.99 -30.14
CA LYS A 28 -9.53 -24.04 -31.48
C LYS A 28 -10.88 -24.76 -31.56
N HIS A 29 -11.38 -25.27 -30.43
CA HIS A 29 -12.68 -25.92 -30.40
C HIS A 29 -13.80 -24.93 -30.75
N CYS A 30 -14.87 -25.41 -31.40
CA CYS A 30 -16.00 -24.58 -31.86
C CYS A 30 -16.90 -24.09 -30.71
N GLU A 31 -16.87 -24.77 -29.57
CA GLU A 31 -17.67 -24.42 -28.39
C GLU A 31 -17.11 -23.19 -27.68
N LEU A 32 -17.83 -22.06 -27.81
CA LEU A 32 -17.46 -20.75 -27.28
C LEU A 32 -17.22 -20.78 -25.75
N ASP A 33 -18.09 -21.45 -25.00
CA ASP A 33 -18.00 -21.56 -23.53
C ASP A 33 -16.73 -22.26 -23.07
N LEU A 34 -16.33 -23.31 -23.81
CA LEU A 34 -15.08 -24.01 -23.54
C LEU A 34 -13.92 -23.06 -23.77
N ARG A 35 -13.85 -22.40 -24.93
CA ARG A 35 -12.80 -21.44 -25.27
C ARG A 35 -12.64 -20.35 -24.21
N HIS A 36 -13.75 -19.75 -23.75
CA HIS A 36 -13.73 -18.74 -22.68
C HIS A 36 -13.23 -19.29 -21.36
N THR A 37 -13.66 -20.50 -20.99
CA THR A 37 -13.20 -21.15 -19.77
C THR A 37 -11.69 -21.36 -19.80
N PHE A 38 -11.14 -21.75 -20.95
CA PHE A 38 -9.70 -21.87 -21.15
C PHE A 38 -8.98 -20.52 -21.06
N MET A 39 -9.46 -19.48 -21.76
CA MET A 39 -8.85 -18.14 -21.71
C MET A 39 -8.85 -17.57 -20.30
N ARG A 40 -9.95 -17.77 -19.56
CA ARG A 40 -10.08 -17.39 -18.14
C ARG A 40 -9.08 -18.12 -17.25
N ALA A 41 -8.94 -19.43 -17.45
CA ALA A 41 -7.99 -20.24 -16.68
C ALA A 41 -6.53 -19.86 -16.97
N MET A 42 -6.24 -19.35 -18.16
CA MET A 42 -4.90 -18.85 -18.55
C MET A 42 -4.60 -17.43 -18.09
N ALA A 43 -5.61 -16.62 -17.77
CA ALA A 43 -5.41 -15.25 -17.29
C ALA A 43 -4.38 -15.13 -16.16
N PRO A 44 -4.38 -15.93 -15.08
CA PRO A 44 -3.39 -15.80 -14.01
C PRO A 44 -1.98 -16.34 -14.35
N VAL A 45 -1.76 -16.93 -15.53
CA VAL A 45 -0.48 -17.59 -15.89
C VAL A 45 0.50 -16.56 -16.44
N SER A 46 1.67 -16.37 -15.82
CA SER A 46 2.67 -15.37 -16.26
C SER A 46 3.62 -15.82 -17.37
N HIS A 47 3.60 -17.11 -17.72
CA HIS A 47 4.45 -17.69 -18.76
C HIS A 47 3.68 -18.69 -19.63
N LEU A 48 3.18 -18.22 -20.76
CA LEU A 48 2.54 -19.04 -21.78
C LEU A 48 3.56 -19.41 -22.87
N PRO A 49 3.59 -20.68 -23.32
CA PRO A 49 4.38 -21.07 -24.47
C PRO A 49 3.97 -20.28 -25.72
N GLU A 50 4.95 -19.89 -26.54
CA GLU A 50 4.74 -19.08 -27.76
C GLU A 50 3.70 -19.69 -28.71
N ARG A 51 3.57 -21.03 -28.73
CA ARG A 51 2.54 -21.73 -29.50
C ARG A 51 1.13 -21.38 -29.04
N ILE A 52 0.90 -21.27 -27.73
CA ILE A 52 -0.39 -20.85 -27.16
C ILE A 52 -0.62 -19.38 -27.47
N VAL A 53 0.40 -18.53 -27.31
CA VAL A 53 0.33 -17.09 -27.63
C VAL A 53 -0.09 -16.87 -29.09
N LYS A 54 0.50 -17.61 -30.04
CA LYS A 54 0.10 -17.55 -31.47
C LYS A 54 -1.35 -17.94 -31.70
N VAL A 55 -1.85 -18.97 -31.00
CA VAL A 55 -3.25 -19.38 -31.07
C VAL A 55 -4.16 -18.30 -30.48
N LEU A 56 -3.78 -17.70 -29.36
CA LEU A 56 -4.51 -16.57 -28.78
C LEU A 56 -4.59 -15.36 -29.73
N LEU A 57 -3.50 -15.02 -30.42
CA LEU A 57 -3.47 -13.94 -31.40
C LEU A 57 -4.41 -14.18 -32.60
N GLN A 58 -4.66 -15.44 -32.99
CA GLN A 58 -5.63 -15.76 -34.04
C GLN A 58 -7.05 -15.35 -33.64
N PHE A 59 -7.39 -15.47 -32.36
CA PHE A 59 -8.71 -15.10 -31.83
C PHE A 59 -8.95 -13.59 -31.69
N PHE A 60 -7.97 -12.74 -31.98
CA PHE A 60 -8.18 -11.29 -31.90
C PHE A 60 -9.18 -10.83 -32.97
N LYS A 61 -9.10 -11.41 -34.17
CA LYS A 61 -9.98 -11.11 -35.31
C LYS A 61 -11.26 -11.94 -35.34
N ASP A 62 -11.33 -12.99 -34.54
CA ASP A 62 -12.54 -13.80 -34.44
C ASP A 62 -13.65 -12.94 -33.82
N ASP A 63 -14.77 -12.88 -34.53
CA ASP A 63 -16.02 -12.33 -34.03
C ASP A 63 -16.56 -13.28 -32.96
N LEU A 64 -16.17 -13.01 -31.72
CA LEU A 64 -16.61 -13.79 -30.56
C LEU A 64 -18.01 -13.34 -30.08
N GLY A 65 -18.64 -12.36 -30.75
CA GLY A 65 -19.92 -11.78 -30.36
C GLY A 65 -19.79 -10.56 -29.44
N ASP A 66 -20.74 -9.63 -29.57
CA ASP A 66 -20.76 -8.33 -28.88
C ASP A 66 -20.78 -8.40 -27.34
N ASP A 67 -21.31 -9.49 -26.77
CA ASP A 67 -21.43 -9.66 -25.31
C ASP A 67 -20.06 -9.80 -24.59
N LEU A 68 -18.97 -10.01 -25.33
CA LEU A 68 -17.61 -10.16 -24.77
C LEU A 68 -16.80 -8.88 -24.76
N ILE A 69 -17.35 -7.79 -25.31
CA ILE A 69 -16.65 -6.52 -25.47
C ILE A 69 -16.42 -5.85 -24.11
N VAL A 70 -17.23 -6.16 -23.10
CA VAL A 70 -17.20 -5.47 -21.79
C VAL A 70 -16.36 -6.24 -20.77
N GLY A 71 -15.06 -6.39 -21.05
CA GLY A 71 -14.09 -6.78 -20.02
C GLY A 71 -14.26 -8.17 -19.42
N GLY A 72 -15.03 -9.05 -20.07
CA GLY A 72 -15.24 -10.42 -19.65
C GLY A 72 -13.93 -11.18 -19.55
N SER A 73 -13.79 -11.97 -18.48
CA SER A 73 -12.61 -12.79 -18.18
C SER A 73 -12.25 -13.86 -19.23
N GLY A 74 -13.00 -13.95 -20.33
CA GLY A 74 -12.74 -14.84 -21.47
C GLY A 74 -12.08 -14.16 -22.68
N SER A 75 -11.58 -12.92 -22.57
CA SER A 75 -10.89 -12.25 -23.68
C SER A 75 -9.45 -12.76 -23.87
N PRO A 76 -8.97 -12.99 -25.11
CA PRO A 76 -7.59 -13.43 -25.35
C PRO A 76 -6.56 -12.39 -24.89
N ALA A 77 -6.93 -11.10 -24.87
CA ALA A 77 -6.07 -10.04 -24.36
C ALA A 77 -5.78 -10.18 -22.85
N LEU A 78 -6.75 -10.68 -22.07
CA LEU A 78 -6.57 -10.91 -20.64
C LEU A 78 -5.64 -12.08 -20.33
N SER A 79 -5.52 -13.05 -21.22
CA SER A 79 -4.54 -14.14 -21.10
C SER A 79 -3.11 -13.69 -21.44
N LEU A 80 -2.97 -12.68 -22.31
CA LEU A 80 -1.66 -12.12 -22.68
C LEU A 80 -1.15 -11.03 -21.74
N ARG A 81 -2.06 -10.33 -21.06
CA ARG A 81 -1.69 -9.22 -20.16
C ARG A 81 -0.75 -9.61 -19.01
N PRO A 82 -0.94 -10.75 -18.33
CA PRO A 82 -0.09 -11.10 -17.17
C PRO A 82 1.25 -11.73 -17.55
N GLN A 83 1.57 -11.81 -18.84
CA GLN A 83 2.86 -12.34 -19.29
C GLN A 83 3.99 -11.40 -18.86
N ASP A 84 5.02 -11.95 -18.20
CA ASP A 84 6.19 -11.17 -17.76
C ASP A 84 7.01 -10.66 -18.96
N LYS A 85 6.94 -11.38 -20.08
CA LYS A 85 7.63 -11.01 -21.32
C LYS A 85 6.85 -11.48 -22.53
N LEU A 86 6.64 -10.57 -23.48
CA LEU A 86 6.15 -10.90 -24.82
C LEU A 86 7.32 -11.09 -25.78
N SER A 87 7.19 -12.03 -26.71
CA SER A 87 8.19 -12.21 -27.77
C SER A 87 8.13 -11.01 -28.74
N ALA A 88 9.24 -10.74 -29.44
CA ALA A 88 9.28 -9.67 -30.45
C ALA A 88 8.25 -9.90 -31.57
N ASN A 89 7.93 -11.17 -31.89
CA ASN A 89 6.88 -11.50 -32.85
C ASN A 89 5.49 -11.18 -32.30
N THR A 90 5.21 -11.51 -31.04
CA THR A 90 3.94 -11.15 -30.39
C THR A 90 3.74 -9.64 -30.35
N ILE A 91 4.76 -8.87 -29.93
CA ILE A 91 4.70 -7.41 -29.91
C ILE A 91 4.47 -6.85 -31.31
N ARG A 92 5.14 -7.40 -32.33
CA ARG A 92 4.93 -7.01 -33.73
C ARG A 92 3.50 -7.27 -34.19
N CYS A 93 2.93 -8.43 -33.89
CA CYS A 93 1.54 -8.73 -34.24
C CYS A 93 0.55 -7.81 -33.51
N LEU A 94 0.72 -7.61 -32.20
CA LEU A 94 -0.14 -6.72 -31.42
C LEU A 94 -0.06 -5.28 -31.92
N GLY A 95 1.14 -4.79 -32.26
CA GLY A 95 1.27 -3.46 -32.82
C GLY A 95 0.62 -3.32 -34.20
N THR A 96 0.62 -4.35 -35.05
CA THR A 96 -0.16 -4.31 -36.30
C THR A 96 -1.67 -4.30 -36.05
N PHE A 97 -2.12 -4.93 -34.97
CA PHE A 97 -3.53 -4.93 -34.56
C PHE A 97 -4.01 -3.60 -33.98
N LEU A 98 -3.10 -2.70 -33.55
CA LEU A 98 -3.47 -1.33 -33.13
C LEU A 98 -3.91 -0.43 -34.29
N LYS A 99 -3.83 -0.91 -35.53
CA LYS A 99 -4.24 -0.20 -36.76
C LYS A 99 -5.22 -1.04 -37.58
N ASP A 100 -5.90 -1.97 -36.93
CA ASP A 100 -6.83 -2.87 -37.60
C ASP A 100 -8.16 -2.16 -37.85
N GLU A 101 -8.84 -2.47 -38.95
CA GLU A 101 -10.11 -1.83 -39.28
C GLU A 101 -11.22 -2.12 -38.26
N LEU A 102 -11.08 -3.21 -37.50
CA LEU A 102 -12.00 -3.58 -36.44
C LEU A 102 -11.56 -2.97 -35.10
N THR A 103 -12.32 -2.00 -34.61
CA THR A 103 -12.10 -1.34 -33.30
C THR A 103 -11.93 -2.33 -32.15
N LEU A 104 -12.62 -3.48 -32.20
CA LEU A 104 -12.49 -4.55 -31.21
C LEU A 104 -11.10 -5.21 -31.22
N VAL A 105 -10.47 -5.35 -32.40
CA VAL A 105 -9.11 -5.89 -32.55
C VAL A 105 -8.11 -4.90 -31.96
N GLU A 106 -8.26 -3.61 -32.26
CA GLU A 106 -7.43 -2.54 -31.71
C GLU A 106 -7.54 -2.48 -30.18
N TYR A 107 -8.76 -2.54 -29.65
CA TYR A 107 -9.02 -2.59 -28.20
C TYR A 107 -8.30 -3.78 -27.53
N ARG A 108 -8.48 -4.98 -28.09
CA ARG A 108 -7.85 -6.20 -27.57
C ARG A 108 -6.33 -6.08 -27.64
N ALA A 109 -5.79 -5.50 -28.71
CA ALA A 109 -4.36 -5.28 -28.88
C ALA A 109 -3.80 -4.32 -27.83
N ALA A 110 -4.45 -3.17 -27.63
CA ALA A 110 -4.09 -2.26 -26.56
C ALA A 110 -4.14 -2.98 -25.20
N ARG A 111 -5.25 -3.64 -24.85
CA ARG A 111 -5.37 -4.40 -23.59
C ARG A 111 -4.29 -5.46 -23.38
N ALA A 112 -3.87 -6.15 -24.44
CA ALA A 112 -2.82 -7.16 -24.37
C ALA A 112 -1.41 -6.57 -24.19
N LEU A 113 -1.23 -5.29 -24.54
CA LEU A 113 0.00 -4.52 -24.35
C LEU A 113 0.09 -3.87 -22.94
N GLU A 114 -0.88 -4.13 -22.05
CA GLU A 114 -0.79 -3.81 -20.61
C GLU A 114 0.20 -4.73 -19.86
N VAL A 115 1.34 -5.02 -20.48
CA VAL A 115 2.42 -5.86 -19.94
C VAL A 115 3.41 -5.00 -19.16
N LYS A 116 3.83 -5.51 -17.99
CA LYS A 116 4.86 -4.87 -17.18
C LYS A 116 6.25 -5.24 -17.72
N ASP A 117 7.21 -4.35 -17.51
CA ASP A 117 8.65 -4.58 -17.74
C ASP A 117 9.07 -4.97 -19.16
N THR A 118 8.13 -4.97 -20.12
CA THR A 118 8.40 -5.18 -21.54
C THR A 118 8.53 -3.82 -22.24
N MET A 119 9.71 -3.53 -22.77
CA MET A 119 9.95 -2.32 -23.58
C MET A 119 9.24 -2.43 -24.93
N LEU A 120 8.23 -1.57 -25.13
CA LEU A 120 7.53 -1.50 -26.41
C LEU A 120 8.31 -0.65 -27.44
N PRO A 121 8.41 -1.09 -28.71
CA PRO A 121 8.99 -0.28 -29.78
C PRO A 121 8.26 1.06 -29.98
N CYS A 122 8.97 2.10 -30.43
CA CYS A 122 8.41 3.45 -30.63
C CYS A 122 7.12 3.46 -31.46
N TRP A 123 7.04 2.65 -32.51
CA TRP A 123 5.88 2.59 -33.40
C TRP A 123 4.65 1.95 -32.74
N VAL A 124 4.84 1.03 -31.77
CA VAL A 124 3.75 0.47 -30.95
C VAL A 124 3.25 1.52 -29.98
N ASN A 125 4.17 2.20 -29.29
CA ASN A 125 3.81 3.31 -28.41
C ASN A 125 3.10 4.43 -29.17
N GLN A 126 3.51 4.72 -30.41
CA GLN A 126 2.81 5.68 -31.26
C GLN A 126 1.38 5.24 -31.57
N GLY A 127 1.16 3.96 -31.93
CA GLY A 127 -0.19 3.43 -32.11
C GLY A 127 -1.05 3.56 -30.85
N LEU A 128 -0.49 3.29 -29.66
CA LEU A 128 -1.19 3.51 -28.40
C LEU A 128 -1.49 5.00 -28.16
N VAL A 129 -0.57 5.90 -28.52
CA VAL A 129 -0.80 7.35 -28.41
C VAL A 129 -1.90 7.81 -29.36
N ASP A 130 -1.95 7.31 -30.59
CA ASP A 130 -3.01 7.60 -31.55
C ASP A 130 -4.39 7.19 -30.96
N LEU A 131 -4.47 6.04 -30.29
CA LEU A 131 -5.67 5.57 -29.61
C LEU A 131 -6.10 6.41 -28.40
N LEU A 132 -5.25 7.30 -27.85
CA LEU A 132 -5.68 8.26 -26.82
C LEU A 132 -6.59 9.37 -27.38
N ALA A 133 -6.53 9.62 -28.69
CA ALA A 133 -7.43 10.55 -29.40
C ALA A 133 -8.75 9.90 -29.81
N ASP A 134 -8.91 8.59 -29.63
CA ASP A 134 -10.09 7.85 -30.07
C ASP A 134 -11.38 8.37 -29.38
N HIS A 135 -12.52 8.26 -30.06
CA HIS A 135 -13.81 8.70 -29.52
C HIS A 135 -14.41 7.72 -28.48
N ASP A 136 -14.10 6.42 -28.53
CA ASP A 136 -14.54 5.43 -27.55
C ASP A 136 -13.67 5.49 -26.27
N ASP A 137 -14.32 5.66 -25.11
CA ASP A 137 -13.65 5.69 -23.81
C ASP A 137 -12.86 4.42 -23.50
N ARG A 138 -13.33 3.27 -23.98
CA ARG A 138 -12.69 1.97 -23.74
C ARG A 138 -11.35 1.88 -24.48
N MET A 139 -11.27 2.44 -25.69
CA MET A 139 -10.05 2.53 -26.48
C MET A 139 -9.02 3.40 -25.78
N ARG A 140 -9.41 4.63 -25.44
CA ARG A 140 -8.55 5.57 -24.70
C ARG A 140 -8.05 4.97 -23.40
N ARG A 141 -8.93 4.31 -22.64
CA ARG A 141 -8.59 3.66 -21.37
C ARG A 141 -7.63 2.49 -21.54
N ALA A 142 -7.78 1.67 -22.58
CA ALA A 142 -6.87 0.56 -22.86
C ALA A 142 -5.48 1.08 -23.27
N ALA A 143 -5.43 2.09 -24.13
CA ALA A 143 -4.21 2.78 -24.51
C ALA A 143 -3.49 3.39 -23.31
N TYR A 144 -4.24 4.14 -22.49
CA TYR A 144 -3.77 4.73 -21.23
C TYR A 144 -3.11 3.68 -20.33
N ASN A 145 -3.82 2.58 -20.03
CA ASN A 145 -3.30 1.55 -19.15
C ASN A 145 -2.00 0.93 -19.68
N SER A 146 -1.93 0.73 -21.00
CA SER A 146 -0.78 0.10 -21.65
C SER A 146 0.45 0.98 -21.55
N LEU A 147 0.30 2.27 -21.87
CA LEU A 147 1.37 3.26 -21.74
C LEU A 147 1.80 3.42 -20.27
N CYS A 148 0.86 3.39 -19.32
CA CYS A 148 1.19 3.44 -17.88
C CYS A 148 1.85 2.17 -17.32
N CYS A 149 1.82 1.05 -18.04
CA CYS A 149 2.57 -0.15 -17.66
C CYS A 149 4.04 -0.07 -18.09
N GLN A 150 4.40 0.87 -18.95
CA GLN A 150 5.77 1.08 -19.39
C GLN A 150 6.59 1.76 -18.28
N GLN A 151 7.82 1.29 -18.05
CA GLN A 151 8.75 1.92 -17.10
C GLN A 151 9.23 3.29 -17.61
N SER A 152 9.40 3.42 -18.93
CA SER A 152 9.77 4.66 -19.61
C SER A 152 9.16 4.69 -21.00
N LEU A 153 8.74 5.87 -21.47
CA LEU A 153 8.32 6.07 -22.86
C LEU A 153 9.48 6.62 -23.69
N PRO A 154 9.64 6.20 -24.95
CA PRO A 154 10.61 6.81 -25.87
C PRO A 154 10.35 8.31 -26.04
N GLU A 155 11.42 9.08 -26.21
CA GLU A 155 11.37 10.54 -26.38
C GLU A 155 10.40 10.97 -27.49
N GLN A 156 10.39 10.27 -28.62
CA GLN A 156 9.46 10.52 -29.72
C GLN A 156 7.99 10.37 -29.29
N THR A 157 7.68 9.36 -28.47
CA THR A 157 6.33 9.14 -27.94
C THR A 157 5.92 10.28 -27.01
N LEU A 158 6.86 10.77 -26.18
CA LEU A 158 6.63 11.94 -25.34
C LEU A 158 6.35 13.19 -26.19
N TYR A 159 7.12 13.42 -27.26
CA TYR A 159 6.86 14.54 -28.17
C TYR A 159 5.51 14.44 -28.88
N THR A 160 5.07 13.25 -29.28
CA THR A 160 3.74 13.11 -29.89
C THR A 160 2.63 13.36 -28.87
N LEU A 161 2.75 12.83 -27.65
CA LEU A 161 1.85 13.16 -26.55
C LEU A 161 1.80 14.67 -26.34
N ILE A 162 2.96 15.33 -26.36
CA ILE A 162 3.07 16.79 -26.26
C ILE A 162 2.30 17.49 -27.36
N SER A 163 2.51 17.09 -28.61
CA SER A 163 1.85 17.69 -29.76
C SER A 163 0.33 17.51 -29.73
N MET A 164 -0.16 16.31 -29.37
CA MET A 164 -1.59 16.02 -29.28
C MET A 164 -2.29 16.89 -28.24
N LEU A 165 -1.69 16.99 -27.05
CA LEU A 165 -2.19 17.79 -25.94
C LEU A 165 -2.23 19.28 -26.28
N SER A 166 -1.30 19.74 -27.10
CA SER A 166 -1.19 21.16 -27.49
C SER A 166 -2.23 21.55 -28.54
N ALA A 167 -2.53 20.65 -29.47
CA ALA A 167 -3.65 20.80 -30.39
C ALA A 167 -4.99 20.88 -29.64
N GLU A 168 -5.18 20.06 -28.59
CA GLU A 168 -6.38 20.13 -27.74
C GLU A 168 -6.49 21.45 -26.96
N ALA A 169 -5.36 22.01 -26.50
CA ALA A 169 -5.31 23.26 -25.76
C ALA A 169 -5.55 24.52 -26.61
N LYS A 170 -5.75 24.37 -27.94
CA LYS A 170 -5.83 25.49 -28.91
C LYS A 170 -4.64 26.45 -28.82
N CYS A 171 -3.45 25.92 -28.52
CA CYS A 171 -2.26 26.75 -28.48
C CYS A 171 -1.71 26.88 -29.90
N GLU A 172 -1.71 28.09 -30.47
CA GLU A 172 -1.31 28.34 -31.87
C GLU A 172 0.22 28.28 -32.08
N ASP A 173 1.02 28.27 -31.01
CA ASP A 173 2.49 28.27 -31.11
C ASP A 173 3.07 26.85 -31.16
N PRO A 174 3.78 26.47 -32.23
CA PRO A 174 4.40 25.15 -32.35
C PRO A 174 5.57 24.97 -31.36
N ILE A 175 5.50 23.90 -30.56
CA ILE A 175 6.38 23.57 -29.41
C ILE A 175 7.79 23.12 -29.82
N HIS A 176 8.24 23.40 -31.05
CA HIS A 176 9.44 22.78 -31.60
C HIS A 176 10.78 23.12 -30.91
N LYS A 177 10.80 23.97 -29.87
CA LYS A 177 11.99 24.25 -29.04
C LYS A 177 11.69 24.49 -27.56
N GLU A 178 10.48 24.24 -27.09
CA GLU A 178 10.13 24.53 -25.70
C GLU A 178 10.83 23.52 -24.78
N LYS A 179 11.38 23.98 -23.64
CA LYS A 179 11.98 23.08 -22.65
C LYS A 179 10.92 22.07 -22.24
N THR A 180 11.30 20.79 -22.11
CA THR A 180 10.43 19.68 -21.72
C THR A 180 9.50 20.06 -20.55
N GLU A 181 10.00 20.79 -19.56
CA GLU A 181 9.25 21.33 -18.41
C GLU A 181 8.06 22.23 -18.80
N GLN A 182 8.22 23.16 -19.74
CA GLN A 182 7.16 24.07 -20.17
C GLN A 182 6.10 23.38 -21.04
N ALA A 183 6.53 22.47 -21.92
CA ALA A 183 5.61 21.61 -22.66
C ALA A 183 4.73 20.84 -21.66
N ILE A 184 5.32 20.36 -20.56
CA ILE A 184 4.67 19.60 -19.49
C ILE A 184 3.66 20.42 -18.72
N GLY A 185 3.99 21.65 -18.33
CA GLY A 185 3.02 22.57 -17.75
C GLY A 185 1.80 22.81 -18.65
N ARG A 186 1.96 22.74 -19.98
CA ARG A 186 0.86 22.80 -20.95
C ARG A 186 0.11 21.46 -21.09
N LEU A 187 0.82 20.33 -21.04
CA LEU A 187 0.23 18.97 -21.08
C LEU A 187 -0.78 18.75 -19.98
N LEU A 188 -0.40 19.21 -18.80
CA LEU A 188 -1.20 19.20 -17.59
C LEU A 188 -2.46 20.06 -17.68
N LYS A 189 -2.51 21.02 -18.61
CA LYS A 189 -3.65 21.92 -18.84
C LYS A 189 -4.60 21.42 -19.94
N ALA A 190 -4.34 20.26 -20.55
CA ALA A 190 -5.18 19.73 -21.62
C ALA A 190 -6.59 19.34 -21.14
N LYS A 191 -7.54 19.31 -22.07
CA LYS A 191 -8.94 19.03 -21.73
C LYS A 191 -9.19 17.55 -21.46
N ASN A 192 -8.46 16.66 -22.14
CA ASN A 192 -8.60 15.21 -21.98
C ASN A 192 -7.85 14.70 -20.74
N LEU A 193 -8.61 14.14 -19.80
CA LEU A 193 -8.12 13.59 -18.54
C LEU A 193 -7.10 12.45 -18.74
N TYR A 194 -7.40 11.50 -19.64
CA TYR A 194 -6.51 10.34 -19.88
C TYR A 194 -5.19 10.78 -20.47
N THR A 195 -5.20 11.77 -21.35
CA THR A 195 -4.00 12.30 -21.97
C THR A 195 -3.14 13.05 -20.94
N ARG A 196 -3.77 13.84 -20.04
CA ARG A 196 -3.10 14.43 -18.86
C ARG A 196 -2.45 13.38 -17.96
N LEU A 197 -3.15 12.27 -17.73
CA LEU A 197 -2.67 11.18 -16.90
C LEU A 197 -1.48 10.46 -17.53
N VAL A 198 -1.54 10.07 -18.81
CA VAL A 198 -0.40 9.43 -19.49
C VAL A 198 0.81 10.34 -19.40
N ALA A 199 0.63 11.63 -19.69
CA ALA A 199 1.70 12.61 -19.61
C ALA A 199 2.27 12.68 -18.18
N GLY A 200 1.44 12.98 -17.18
CA GLY A 200 1.88 13.06 -15.79
C GLY A 200 2.64 11.81 -15.32
N TRP A 201 2.17 10.62 -15.68
CA TRP A 201 2.82 9.36 -15.26
C TRP A 201 4.07 9.00 -16.04
N ALA A 202 4.09 9.19 -17.36
CA ALA A 202 5.28 8.93 -18.16
C ALA A 202 6.43 9.85 -17.76
N LEU A 203 6.10 11.03 -17.23
CA LEU A 203 7.04 12.09 -16.89
C LEU A 203 7.42 12.11 -15.40
N ALA A 204 6.59 11.53 -14.52
CA ALA A 204 6.86 11.47 -13.09
C ALA A 204 8.21 10.86 -12.69
N PRO A 205 8.73 9.82 -13.37
CA PRO A 205 10.08 9.31 -13.10
C PRO A 205 11.20 10.21 -13.62
N GLN A 206 10.92 11.09 -14.58
CA GLN A 206 11.93 11.82 -15.36
C GLN A 206 12.20 13.22 -14.84
N ILE A 207 11.25 13.81 -14.10
CA ILE A 207 11.30 15.20 -13.69
C ILE A 207 11.11 15.28 -12.19
N ASN A 208 11.93 16.12 -11.56
CA ASN A 208 11.69 16.52 -10.18
C ASN A 208 10.34 17.25 -10.15
N LEU A 209 9.29 16.54 -9.74
CA LEU A 209 7.89 16.91 -9.96
C LEU A 209 7.60 18.36 -9.51
N GLU A 210 7.46 19.26 -10.47
CA GLU A 210 7.08 20.66 -10.24
C GLU A 210 5.68 20.76 -9.61
N ASP A 211 5.36 21.93 -9.04
CA ASP A 211 4.10 22.23 -8.34
C ASP A 211 2.88 21.87 -9.18
N GLU A 212 2.94 22.16 -10.48
CA GLU A 212 1.84 21.93 -11.42
C GLU A 212 1.48 20.43 -11.52
N ILE A 213 2.46 19.53 -11.67
CA ILE A 213 2.15 18.08 -11.80
C ILE A 213 1.46 17.54 -10.54
N MET A 214 1.83 18.04 -9.36
CA MET A 214 1.20 17.64 -8.10
C MET A 214 -0.23 18.17 -7.98
N ASP A 215 -0.52 19.35 -8.53
CA ASP A 215 -1.88 19.88 -8.62
C ASP A 215 -2.76 19.02 -9.51
N ASP A 216 -2.21 18.48 -10.60
CA ASP A 216 -2.96 17.57 -11.47
C ASP A 216 -3.17 16.20 -10.84
N ILE A 217 -2.14 15.63 -10.21
CA ILE A 217 -2.28 14.42 -9.39
C ILE A 217 -3.39 14.59 -8.36
N ALA A 218 -3.48 15.76 -7.71
CA ALA A 218 -4.55 16.05 -6.77
C ALA A 218 -5.94 16.05 -7.44
N LEU A 219 -6.08 16.69 -8.61
CA LEU A 219 -7.33 16.64 -9.39
C LEU A 219 -7.72 15.20 -9.77
N LEU A 220 -6.74 14.32 -10.01
CA LEU A 220 -6.97 12.92 -10.34
C LEU A 220 -7.42 12.09 -9.14
N LEU A 221 -6.92 12.41 -7.95
CA LEU A 221 -7.41 11.82 -6.71
C LEU A 221 -8.85 12.26 -6.42
N GLU A 222 -9.21 13.50 -6.77
CA GLU A 222 -10.55 14.06 -6.62
C GLU A 222 -11.56 13.58 -7.68
N HIS A 223 -11.11 12.85 -8.71
CA HIS A 223 -11.97 12.40 -9.81
C HIS A 223 -13.00 11.35 -9.36
N ASP A 224 -14.21 11.38 -9.94
CA ASP A 224 -15.33 10.50 -9.56
C ASP A 224 -15.15 9.03 -9.97
N ASP A 225 -14.22 8.72 -10.88
CA ASP A 225 -13.91 7.34 -11.30
C ASP A 225 -13.01 6.62 -10.28
N PRO A 226 -13.52 5.62 -9.52
CA PRO A 226 -12.73 4.92 -8.50
C PRO A 226 -11.58 4.10 -9.09
N SER A 227 -11.73 3.59 -10.31
CA SER A 227 -10.67 2.82 -10.97
C SER A 227 -9.49 3.72 -11.31
N LEU A 228 -9.78 4.96 -11.69
CA LEU A 228 -8.76 5.95 -11.97
C LEU A 228 -8.04 6.37 -10.69
N ARG A 229 -8.81 6.71 -9.65
CA ARG A 229 -8.29 7.08 -8.34
C ARG A 229 -7.36 6.01 -7.77
N ARG A 230 -7.79 4.75 -7.80
CA ARG A 230 -6.97 3.61 -7.34
C ARG A 230 -5.67 3.47 -8.12
N LYS A 231 -5.69 3.64 -9.44
CA LYS A 231 -4.47 3.60 -10.26
C LYS A 231 -3.52 4.74 -9.92
N THR A 232 -4.07 5.95 -9.72
CA THR A 232 -3.31 7.10 -9.24
C THR A 232 -2.64 6.78 -7.91
N LEU A 233 -3.39 6.28 -6.92
CA LEU A 233 -2.85 5.86 -5.62
C LEU A 233 -1.73 4.83 -5.75
N MET A 234 -1.93 3.80 -6.57
CA MET A 234 -0.91 2.76 -6.78
C MET A 234 0.39 3.30 -7.37
N LYS A 235 0.32 4.32 -8.21
CA LYS A 235 1.51 4.98 -8.78
C LYS A 235 2.17 5.92 -7.78
N LEU A 236 1.39 6.55 -6.90
CA LEU A 236 1.92 7.41 -5.83
C LEU A 236 2.77 6.64 -4.82
N LEU A 237 2.57 5.33 -4.63
CA LEU A 237 3.40 4.51 -3.74
C LEU A 237 4.90 4.56 -4.08
N GLY A 238 5.26 4.85 -5.34
CA GLY A 238 6.65 4.97 -5.77
C GLY A 238 7.28 6.35 -5.54
N LEU A 239 6.50 7.37 -5.19
CA LEU A 239 6.99 8.74 -5.03
C LEU A 239 7.39 9.01 -3.57
N LYS A 240 8.58 9.58 -3.39
CA LYS A 240 9.17 9.82 -2.07
C LYS A 240 8.69 11.11 -1.38
N HIS A 241 8.10 12.03 -2.14
CA HIS A 241 7.73 13.36 -1.65
C HIS A 241 6.39 13.79 -2.24
N PHE A 242 5.39 13.95 -1.38
CA PHE A 242 4.11 14.57 -1.72
C PHE A 242 4.06 16.03 -1.28
N ARG A 243 3.33 16.84 -2.04
CA ARG A 243 2.99 18.22 -1.68
C ARG A 243 1.71 18.28 -0.88
N GLU A 244 1.49 19.40 -0.21
CA GLU A 244 0.37 19.63 0.70
C GLU A 244 -1.00 19.36 0.06
N ARG A 245 -1.19 19.72 -1.22
CA ARG A 245 -2.47 19.46 -1.90
C ARG A 245 -2.74 17.96 -2.07
N VAL A 246 -1.76 17.19 -2.58
CA VAL A 246 -1.87 15.73 -2.71
C VAL A 246 -2.10 15.09 -1.35
N LEU A 247 -1.34 15.50 -0.33
CA LEU A 247 -1.52 15.05 1.04
C LEU A 247 -2.93 15.32 1.58
N ARG A 248 -3.52 16.47 1.25
CA ARG A 248 -4.90 16.82 1.60
C ARG A 248 -5.91 15.92 0.89
N CYS A 249 -5.74 15.66 -0.41
CA CYS A 249 -6.61 14.74 -1.15
C CYS A 249 -6.54 13.32 -0.58
N LEU A 250 -5.32 12.80 -0.36
CA LEU A 250 -5.10 11.48 0.27
C LEU A 250 -5.77 11.40 1.66
N ARG A 251 -5.69 12.47 2.46
CA ARG A 251 -6.37 12.55 3.75
C ARG A 251 -7.90 12.50 3.62
N VAL A 252 -8.49 13.10 2.59
CA VAL A 252 -9.94 12.97 2.33
C VAL A 252 -10.29 11.53 1.97
N GLU A 253 -9.45 10.87 1.17
CA GLU A 253 -9.65 9.46 0.78
C GLU A 253 -9.56 8.50 1.97
N LEU A 254 -8.77 8.81 3.01
CA LEU A 254 -8.73 8.05 4.28
C LEU A 254 -10.09 7.98 5.00
N LYS A 255 -11.08 8.81 4.65
CA LYS A 255 -12.43 8.71 5.22
C LYS A 255 -13.20 7.49 4.68
N SER A 256 -12.77 6.98 3.53
CA SER A 256 -13.16 5.66 3.04
C SER A 256 -12.10 4.64 3.46
N PRO A 257 -12.43 3.36 3.63
CA PRO A 257 -11.46 2.31 3.95
C PRO A 257 -10.58 1.96 2.73
N ASP A 258 -10.07 2.98 2.03
CA ASP A 258 -9.14 2.84 0.92
C ASP A 258 -7.73 2.61 1.48
N VAL A 259 -7.29 1.35 1.40
CA VAL A 259 -6.03 0.89 1.96
C VAL A 259 -4.85 1.48 1.18
N GLU A 260 -5.01 1.71 -0.12
CA GLU A 260 -3.99 2.27 -1.00
C GLU A 260 -3.61 3.71 -0.62
N ALA A 261 -4.57 4.54 -0.21
CA ALA A 261 -4.29 5.88 0.31
C ALA A 261 -3.48 5.84 1.61
N ALA A 262 -3.80 4.90 2.50
CA ALA A 262 -3.05 4.70 3.73
C ALA A 262 -1.60 4.27 3.44
N PHE A 263 -1.38 3.35 2.50
CA PHE A 263 -0.03 2.98 2.07
C PHE A 263 0.78 4.15 1.54
N ALA A 264 0.18 4.95 0.66
CA ALA A 264 0.86 6.10 0.08
C ALA A 264 1.32 7.07 1.16
N LEU A 265 0.47 7.35 2.14
CA LEU A 265 0.78 8.24 3.26
C LEU A 265 1.83 7.65 4.20
N VAL A 266 1.72 6.37 4.57
CA VAL A 266 2.69 5.71 5.45
C VAL A 266 4.12 5.74 4.86
N ALA A 267 4.24 5.66 3.54
CA ALA A 267 5.52 5.74 2.84
C ALA A 267 6.19 7.13 2.88
N GLN A 268 5.46 8.20 3.25
CA GLN A 268 6.02 9.55 3.31
C GLN A 268 6.82 9.78 4.60
N PRO A 269 8.08 10.25 4.53
CA PRO A 269 8.92 10.43 5.71
C PRO A 269 8.38 11.51 6.65
N HIS A 270 7.83 12.58 6.09
CA HIS A 270 7.32 13.72 6.85
C HIS A 270 5.86 13.96 6.51
N LEU A 271 5.01 13.89 7.53
CA LEU A 271 3.59 14.15 7.41
C LEU A 271 3.17 15.17 8.47
N ALA A 272 2.23 16.04 8.12
CA ALA A 272 1.63 16.95 9.09
C ALA A 272 0.91 16.14 10.19
N GLU A 273 0.97 16.64 11.43
CA GLU A 273 0.46 15.91 12.60
C GLU A 273 -1.02 15.50 12.49
N ASN A 274 -1.84 16.29 11.78
CA ASN A 274 -3.25 15.99 11.54
C ASN A 274 -3.44 14.84 10.56
N ILE A 275 -2.56 14.69 9.57
CA ILE A 275 -2.60 13.56 8.64
C ILE A 275 -2.15 12.29 9.35
N LEU A 276 -1.04 12.35 10.11
CA LEU A 276 -0.58 11.22 10.93
C LEU A 276 -1.64 10.78 11.93
N HIS A 277 -2.36 11.74 12.53
CA HIS A 277 -3.45 11.45 13.44
C HIS A 277 -4.57 10.65 12.77
N ASP A 278 -5.10 11.15 11.66
CA ASP A 278 -6.21 10.50 10.94
C ASP A 278 -5.80 9.13 10.38
N LEU A 279 -4.58 9.05 9.84
CA LEU A 279 -3.98 7.80 9.34
C LEU A 279 -3.89 6.75 10.44
N ALA A 280 -3.36 7.12 11.62
CA ALA A 280 -3.21 6.18 12.72
C ALA A 280 -4.55 5.68 13.24
N LEU A 281 -5.55 6.57 13.35
CA LEU A 281 -6.90 6.19 13.75
C LEU A 281 -7.56 5.26 12.74
N LEU A 282 -7.42 5.51 11.43
CA LEU A 282 -7.97 4.64 10.39
C LEU A 282 -7.33 3.26 10.41
N VAL A 283 -5.99 3.21 10.39
CA VAL A 283 -5.23 1.96 10.32
C VAL A 283 -5.51 1.08 11.54
N CYS A 284 -5.65 1.68 12.73
CA CYS A 284 -5.99 0.94 13.95
C CYS A 284 -7.49 0.65 14.11
N ALA A 285 -8.37 1.26 13.31
CA ALA A 285 -9.80 0.96 13.29
C ALA A 285 -10.15 -0.14 12.29
N SER A 286 -9.27 -0.44 11.33
CA SER A 286 -9.50 -1.45 10.31
C SER A 286 -9.49 -2.86 10.93
N GLU A 287 -10.62 -3.57 10.81
CA GLU A 287 -10.73 -4.98 11.20
C GLU A 287 -10.03 -5.93 10.20
N SER A 288 -9.50 -5.41 9.09
CA SER A 288 -8.84 -6.20 8.04
C SER A 288 -7.48 -6.72 8.53
N ARG A 289 -7.51 -7.87 9.20
CA ARG A 289 -6.37 -8.45 9.95
C ARG A 289 -5.36 -9.23 9.11
N MET A 290 -5.48 -9.31 7.78
CA MET A 290 -4.98 -10.49 7.04
C MET A 290 -4.16 -10.25 5.76
N SER A 291 -3.66 -9.04 5.48
CA SER A 291 -2.72 -8.85 4.36
C SER A 291 -1.30 -8.61 4.88
N TYR A 292 -0.31 -9.31 4.30
CA TYR A 292 1.12 -9.07 4.55
C TYR A 292 1.55 -7.66 4.12
N ASP A 293 0.80 -7.08 3.18
CA ASP A 293 0.81 -5.66 2.91
C ASP A 293 -0.29 -5.04 3.78
N ASP A 294 0.08 -4.49 4.94
CA ASP A 294 -0.81 -3.70 5.80
C ASP A 294 -0.13 -2.36 6.15
N PRO A 295 -0.79 -1.19 5.95
CA PRO A 295 -0.26 0.11 6.35
C PRO A 295 0.13 0.18 7.84
N TYR A 296 -0.40 -0.70 8.69
CA TYR A 296 0.00 -0.87 10.08
C TYR A 296 1.51 -1.07 10.25
N HIS A 297 2.14 -1.91 9.42
CA HIS A 297 3.56 -2.21 9.59
C HIS A 297 4.43 -0.97 9.37
N GLY A 298 4.13 -0.16 8.36
CA GLY A 298 4.87 1.07 8.14
C GLY A 298 4.55 2.13 9.20
N LEU A 299 3.30 2.19 9.71
CA LEU A 299 2.96 3.06 10.85
C LEU A 299 3.72 2.64 12.13
N PHE A 300 3.86 1.34 12.38
CA PHE A 300 4.60 0.78 13.52
C PHE A 300 6.08 1.16 13.51
N GLN A 301 6.68 1.29 12.32
CA GLN A 301 8.06 1.73 12.15
C GLN A 301 8.27 3.23 12.39
N ARG A 302 7.20 4.02 12.45
CA ARG A 302 7.29 5.45 12.74
C ARG A 302 7.48 5.68 14.23
N SER A 303 8.36 6.62 14.58
CA SER A 303 8.57 7.08 15.96
C SER A 303 8.08 8.51 16.20
N ASP A 304 7.47 9.13 15.19
CA ASP A 304 7.08 10.54 15.16
C ASP A 304 5.57 10.74 15.35
N LEU A 305 4.86 9.77 15.97
CA LEU A 305 3.43 9.92 16.20
C LEU A 305 3.16 11.09 17.16
N PRO A 306 2.27 12.04 16.79
CA PRO A 306 1.94 13.17 17.64
C PRO A 306 1.39 12.70 18.99
N ARG A 307 1.73 13.40 20.06
CA ARG A 307 1.28 13.05 21.43
C ARG A 307 -0.23 12.88 21.53
N ARG A 308 -1.01 13.75 20.88
CA ARG A 308 -2.48 13.65 20.82
C ARG A 308 -2.98 12.36 20.15
N THR A 309 -2.23 11.87 19.16
CA THR A 309 -2.54 10.62 18.44
C THR A 309 -2.29 9.44 19.34
N VAL A 310 -1.14 9.38 20.00
CA VAL A 310 -0.83 8.33 20.98
C VAL A 310 -1.87 8.31 22.12
N GLN A 311 -2.30 9.48 22.58
CA GLN A 311 -3.37 9.58 23.57
C GLN A 311 -4.71 9.03 23.05
N ALA A 312 -5.14 9.43 21.85
CA ALA A 312 -6.38 8.94 21.25
C ALA A 312 -6.36 7.42 21.02
N LEU A 313 -5.22 6.90 20.57
CA LEU A 313 -4.99 5.45 20.42
C LEU A 313 -5.04 4.73 21.77
N ALA A 314 -4.46 5.29 22.84
CA ALA A 314 -4.51 4.70 24.17
C ALA A 314 -5.95 4.62 24.71
N SER A 315 -6.79 5.63 24.46
CA SER A 315 -8.20 5.60 24.85
C SER A 315 -9.02 4.54 24.11
N ARG A 316 -8.57 4.06 22.94
CA ARG A 316 -9.23 2.95 22.21
C ARG A 316 -8.94 1.58 22.81
N LEU A 317 -7.94 1.44 23.69
CA LEU A 317 -7.71 0.17 24.39
C LEU A 317 -8.88 -0.21 25.32
N GLU A 318 -9.81 0.69 25.60
CA GLU A 318 -11.03 0.38 26.34
C GLU A 318 -11.88 -0.72 25.68
N ASP A 319 -11.85 -0.82 24.34
CA ASP A 319 -12.71 -1.72 23.58
C ASP A 319 -12.22 -3.19 23.57
N GLY A 320 -11.05 -3.46 24.16
CA GLY A 320 -10.52 -4.81 24.33
C GLY A 320 -9.03 -4.94 23.99
N PRO A 321 -8.47 -6.16 24.11
CA PRO A 321 -7.06 -6.42 23.86
C PRO A 321 -6.77 -6.46 22.36
N ASP A 322 -6.63 -5.30 21.73
CA ASP A 322 -5.99 -5.22 20.42
C ASP A 322 -4.46 -5.26 20.58
N SER A 323 -3.89 -6.44 20.31
CA SER A 323 -2.45 -6.67 20.33
C SER A 323 -1.67 -5.73 19.42
N ARG A 324 -2.23 -5.32 18.27
CA ARG A 324 -1.55 -4.42 17.32
C ARG A 324 -1.50 -3.01 17.89
N LEU A 325 -2.64 -2.48 18.32
CA LEU A 325 -2.69 -1.18 18.97
C LEU A 325 -1.72 -1.09 20.16
N TRP A 326 -1.65 -2.16 20.95
CA TRP A 326 -0.70 -2.29 22.05
C TRP A 326 0.76 -2.22 21.59
N ASP A 327 1.15 -3.01 20.59
CA ASP A 327 2.51 -3.01 20.06
C ASP A 327 2.89 -1.64 19.49
N LEU A 328 1.98 -0.99 18.76
CA LEU A 328 2.16 0.36 18.25
C LEU A 328 2.36 1.38 19.37
N LEU A 329 1.52 1.38 20.41
CA LEU A 329 1.64 2.32 21.52
C LEU A 329 2.98 2.17 22.24
N ARG A 330 3.40 0.93 22.52
CA ARG A 330 4.71 0.65 23.12
C ARG A 330 5.87 1.02 22.21
N SER A 331 5.63 1.10 20.90
CA SER A 331 6.67 1.49 19.98
C SER A 331 7.01 2.98 20.08
N GLN A 332 6.11 3.80 20.64
CA GLN A 332 6.25 5.26 20.76
C GLN A 332 6.80 5.70 22.11
N ASP A 333 7.87 6.51 22.11
CA ASP A 333 8.45 7.06 23.35
C ASP A 333 7.48 7.98 24.09
N SER A 334 6.66 8.72 23.35
CA SER A 334 5.66 9.64 23.89
C SER A 334 4.55 8.93 24.68
N PHE A 335 4.34 7.62 24.46
CA PHE A 335 3.38 6.81 25.21
C PHE A 335 3.76 6.72 26.69
N TYR A 336 5.02 6.48 27.01
CA TYR A 336 5.47 6.35 28.40
C TYR A 336 5.33 7.64 29.20
N ALA A 337 5.49 8.80 28.55
CA ALA A 337 5.25 10.10 29.15
C ALA A 337 3.75 10.37 29.43
N LEU A 338 2.85 9.69 28.71
CA LEU A 338 1.40 9.82 28.89
C LEU A 338 0.87 8.97 30.03
N LEU A 339 1.51 7.83 30.36
CA LEU A 339 1.02 6.86 31.35
C LEU A 339 0.50 7.50 32.65
N PRO A 340 1.21 8.43 33.34
CA PRO A 340 0.72 8.99 34.60
C PRO A 340 -0.58 9.80 34.50
N ASN A 341 -0.97 10.20 33.28
CA ASN A 341 -2.10 11.08 33.00
C ASN A 341 -3.26 10.37 32.29
N LEU A 342 -3.14 9.08 32.01
CA LEU A 342 -4.23 8.29 31.43
C LEU A 342 -5.32 8.06 32.48
N GLY A 343 -6.56 7.85 32.02
CA GLY A 343 -7.68 7.54 32.89
C GLY A 343 -7.54 6.16 33.54
N ARG A 344 -8.32 5.93 34.60
CA ARG A 344 -8.28 4.67 35.37
C ARG A 344 -8.57 3.45 34.50
N ARG A 345 -9.49 3.55 33.53
CA ARG A 345 -9.88 2.43 32.67
C ARG A 345 -8.76 2.07 31.71
N GLU A 346 -8.20 3.06 31.03
CA GLU A 346 -7.07 2.87 30.11
C GLU A 346 -5.88 2.28 30.86
N LEU A 347 -5.52 2.85 32.02
CA LEU A 347 -4.45 2.33 32.86
C LEU A 347 -4.69 0.88 33.29
N LEU A 348 -5.91 0.54 33.71
CA LEU A 348 -6.26 -0.82 34.11
C LEU A 348 -6.06 -1.82 32.96
N THR A 349 -6.53 -1.49 31.75
CA THR A 349 -6.35 -2.34 30.57
C THR A 349 -4.88 -2.48 30.20
N ILE A 350 -4.15 -1.35 30.13
CA ILE A 350 -2.72 -1.28 29.84
C ILE A 350 -1.94 -2.18 30.82
N PHE A 351 -2.11 -1.99 32.13
CA PHE A 351 -1.38 -2.78 33.13
C PHE A 351 -1.77 -4.24 33.15
N THR A 352 -3.03 -4.58 32.88
CA THR A 352 -3.47 -5.97 32.78
C THR A 352 -2.73 -6.68 31.64
N GLN A 353 -2.60 -6.05 30.47
CA GLN A 353 -1.80 -6.62 29.37
C GLN A 353 -0.31 -6.63 29.69
N TRP A 354 0.18 -5.56 30.31
CA TRP A 354 1.59 -5.42 30.64
C TRP A 354 2.06 -6.51 31.59
N ILE A 355 1.31 -6.79 32.66
CA ILE A 355 1.62 -7.85 33.63
C ILE A 355 1.73 -9.23 32.94
N ARG A 356 0.89 -9.49 31.94
CA ARG A 356 0.93 -10.76 31.18
C ARG A 356 2.22 -10.93 30.38
N VAL A 357 2.78 -9.85 29.83
CA VAL A 357 3.98 -9.90 28.99
C VAL A 357 5.27 -9.51 29.74
N ALA A 358 5.16 -8.87 30.91
CA ALA A 358 6.28 -8.27 31.64
C ALA A 358 7.43 -9.24 31.91
N PHE A 359 7.12 -10.51 32.23
CA PHE A 359 8.14 -11.52 32.49
C PHE A 359 8.90 -11.93 31.23
N HIS A 360 8.19 -12.12 30.12
CA HIS A 360 8.78 -12.53 28.85
C HIS A 360 9.60 -11.41 28.23
N GLU A 361 9.12 -10.18 28.35
CA GLU A 361 9.73 -9.01 27.74
C GLU A 361 10.64 -8.20 28.68
N GLN A 362 10.82 -8.66 29.92
CA GLN A 362 11.65 -8.01 30.95
C GLN A 362 11.28 -6.54 31.20
N ILE A 363 9.97 -6.24 31.19
CA ILE A 363 9.50 -4.88 31.42
C ILE A 363 9.14 -4.70 32.89
N CYS A 364 9.62 -3.62 33.50
CA CYS A 364 9.23 -3.25 34.86
C CYS A 364 8.77 -1.79 34.94
N CYS A 365 7.91 -1.52 35.92
CA CYS A 365 7.33 -0.22 36.14
C CYS A 365 7.33 0.04 37.65
N PHE A 366 7.96 1.12 38.10
CA PHE A 366 8.11 1.44 39.52
C PHE A 366 8.09 2.95 39.75
N ILE A 367 7.89 3.38 41.00
CA ILE A 367 7.96 4.80 41.36
C ILE A 367 9.31 5.08 42.02
N TYR A 368 10.07 6.03 41.47
CA TYR A 368 11.36 6.48 42.00
C TYR A 368 11.40 8.01 42.05
N ASP A 369 11.74 8.56 43.21
CA ASP A 369 11.84 10.01 43.44
C ASP A 369 10.58 10.80 43.03
N GLY A 370 9.40 10.20 43.22
CA GLY A 370 8.13 10.81 42.83
C GLY A 370 7.81 10.77 41.33
N TYR A 371 8.62 10.08 40.52
CA TYR A 371 8.35 9.84 39.11
C TYR A 371 7.95 8.38 38.86
N LEU A 372 7.14 8.17 37.83
CA LEU A 372 6.95 6.85 37.25
C LEU A 372 8.17 6.53 36.39
N VAL A 373 8.83 5.41 36.67
CA VAL A 373 9.93 4.88 35.88
C VAL A 373 9.47 3.59 35.23
N THR A 374 9.62 3.51 33.91
CA THR A 374 9.40 2.32 33.12
C THR A 374 10.74 1.88 32.53
N ASP A 375 11.13 0.63 32.77
CA ASP A 375 12.36 0.05 32.24
C ASP A 375 12.03 -1.17 31.38
N GLY A 376 12.59 -1.27 30.19
CA GLY A 376 12.31 -2.35 29.25
C GLY A 376 13.26 -2.38 28.05
N PRO A 377 12.97 -3.21 27.03
CA PRO A 377 13.85 -3.43 25.88
C PRO A 377 14.20 -2.15 25.09
N LYS A 378 13.31 -1.15 25.11
CA LYS A 378 13.52 0.14 24.45
C LYS A 378 14.28 1.17 25.28
N GLY A 379 14.65 0.81 26.52
CA GLY A 379 15.33 1.68 27.46
C GLY A 379 14.45 2.10 28.64
N ARG A 380 14.94 3.09 29.38
CA ARG A 380 14.32 3.59 30.60
C ARG A 380 13.65 4.93 30.36
N PHE A 381 12.36 5.00 30.69
CA PHE A 381 11.53 6.19 30.55
C PHE A 381 11.12 6.70 31.94
N LYS A 382 11.10 8.02 32.12
CA LYS A 382 10.73 8.69 33.38
C LYS A 382 9.63 9.70 33.12
N ALA A 383 8.53 9.64 33.88
CA ALA A 383 7.38 10.51 33.71
C ALA A 383 6.90 11.05 35.07
N ALA A 384 6.61 12.36 35.11
CA ALA A 384 6.11 13.01 36.32
C ALA A 384 4.60 12.80 36.48
N PHE A 385 4.14 12.65 37.72
CA PHE A 385 2.72 12.75 38.03
C PHE A 385 2.31 14.23 38.10
N ALA A 386 1.16 14.58 37.53
CA ALA A 386 0.69 15.96 37.60
C ALA A 386 0.38 16.40 39.04
N THR A 387 -0.10 15.49 39.89
CA THR A 387 -0.39 15.74 41.31
C THR A 387 -0.12 14.51 42.18
N ALA A 388 0.04 14.71 43.49
CA ALA A 388 0.09 13.61 44.46
C ALA A 388 -1.21 12.77 44.46
N GLN A 389 -2.35 13.36 44.12
CA GLN A 389 -3.62 12.66 43.99
C GLN A 389 -3.62 11.73 42.78
N HIS A 390 -3.13 12.19 41.62
CA HIS A 390 -2.97 11.32 40.44
C HIS A 390 -2.04 10.15 40.73
N ARG A 391 -0.94 10.37 41.48
CA ARG A 391 -0.06 9.29 41.92
C ARG A 391 -0.79 8.23 42.76
N LYS A 392 -1.63 8.65 43.70
CA LYS A 392 -2.43 7.73 44.52
C LYS A 392 -3.42 6.93 43.68
N GLN A 393 -4.12 7.59 42.75
CA GLN A 393 -5.07 6.95 41.82
C GLN A 393 -4.37 5.95 40.91
N PHE A 394 -3.21 6.30 40.38
CA PHE A 394 -2.39 5.42 39.55
C PHE A 394 -1.98 4.15 40.31
N LEU A 395 -1.45 4.29 41.54
CA LEU A 395 -1.07 3.15 42.39
C LEU A 395 -2.27 2.25 42.72
N GLN A 396 -3.43 2.83 42.97
CA GLN A 396 -4.65 2.05 43.19
C GLN A 396 -5.03 1.24 41.94
N THR A 397 -4.96 1.88 40.76
CA THR A 397 -5.27 1.22 39.49
C THR A 397 -4.32 0.05 39.19
N LEU A 398 -3.03 0.20 39.51
CA LEU A 398 -2.06 -0.88 39.38
C LEU A 398 -2.42 -2.07 40.28
N ARG A 399 -2.80 -1.83 41.54
CA ARG A 399 -3.27 -2.89 42.46
C ARG A 399 -4.51 -3.62 41.92
N ASP A 400 -5.45 -2.86 41.37
CA ASP A 400 -6.67 -3.41 40.76
C ASP A 400 -6.32 -4.29 39.53
N ALA A 401 -5.33 -3.88 38.73
CA ALA A 401 -4.83 -4.67 37.61
C ALA A 401 -4.20 -6.00 38.07
N HIS A 402 -3.39 -5.98 39.14
CA HIS A 402 -2.83 -7.19 39.75
C HIS A 402 -3.90 -8.17 40.20
N ALA A 403 -4.92 -7.66 40.90
CA ALA A 403 -6.04 -8.47 41.35
C ALA A 403 -6.78 -9.10 40.16
N THR A 404 -6.94 -8.37 39.06
CA THR A 404 -7.61 -8.83 37.84
C THR A 404 -6.84 -9.96 37.13
N VAL A 405 -5.51 -9.92 37.15
CA VAL A 405 -4.66 -11.00 36.58
C VAL A 405 -4.55 -12.21 37.53
N GLY A 406 -5.08 -12.13 38.75
CA GLY A 406 -5.01 -13.21 39.74
C GLY A 406 -3.65 -13.33 40.43
N LEU A 407 -2.82 -12.27 40.36
CA LEU A 407 -1.60 -12.17 41.14
C LEU A 407 -1.97 -11.58 42.52
N PHE A 408 -2.24 -12.46 43.49
CA PHE A 408 -2.56 -12.02 44.84
C PHE A 408 -1.35 -11.32 45.49
N TYR A 409 -1.58 -10.07 45.88
CA TYR A 409 -0.62 -9.26 46.60
C TYR A 409 -0.75 -9.55 48.11
N ASP A 410 0.34 -9.96 48.77
CA ASP A 410 0.38 -10.17 50.22
C ASP A 410 0.45 -8.81 50.93
N GLN A 411 -0.68 -8.35 51.49
CA GLN A 411 -0.82 -7.04 52.14
C GLN A 411 -0.06 -6.93 53.48
N THR A 412 0.53 -8.01 53.98
CA THR A 412 1.09 -8.05 55.34
C THR A 412 2.50 -7.49 55.45
N ARG A 413 3.15 -7.14 54.34
CA ARG A 413 4.51 -6.55 54.36
C ARG A 413 4.43 -5.02 54.23
N PRO A 414 4.78 -4.25 55.29
CA PRO A 414 4.88 -2.79 55.18
C PRO A 414 5.93 -2.39 54.14
N TYR A 415 5.71 -1.23 53.50
CA TYR A 415 6.58 -0.53 52.53
C TYR A 415 7.96 -0.11 53.11
N SER A 416 8.58 -0.92 53.96
CA SER A 416 9.90 -0.67 54.53
C SER A 416 10.98 -1.15 53.56
N ARG A 417 11.61 -0.16 52.90
CA ARG A 417 12.81 -0.24 52.04
C ARG A 417 12.73 -1.32 50.96
N VAL A 418 12.32 -0.88 49.77
CA VAL A 418 12.78 -1.48 48.51
C VAL A 418 14.31 -1.63 48.65
N PRO A 419 14.89 -2.85 48.55
CA PRO A 419 16.35 -2.98 48.51
C PRO A 419 16.87 -2.13 47.36
N ASP A 420 18.06 -1.55 47.50
CA ASP A 420 18.73 -0.64 46.57
C ASP A 420 18.98 -1.23 45.15
N CYS A 421 17.93 -1.60 44.43
CA CYS A 421 17.98 -1.90 43.00
C CYS A 421 18.35 -0.65 42.19
N ALA A 422 18.20 0.56 42.78
CA ALA A 422 18.62 1.81 42.18
C ALA A 422 20.13 2.03 42.28
N ALA A 423 20.76 1.72 43.43
CA ALA A 423 22.20 1.92 43.61
C ALA A 423 23.05 0.98 42.74
N ASP A 424 22.58 -0.26 42.51
CA ASP A 424 23.24 -1.22 41.62
C ASP A 424 23.04 -0.90 40.13
N MET A 425 22.13 0.01 39.76
CA MET A 425 21.86 0.39 38.36
C MET A 425 22.34 1.80 37.98
N GLU A 426 22.67 2.67 38.93
CA GLU A 426 23.24 4.01 38.66
C GLU A 426 24.76 3.98 38.42
N THR A 427 25.45 2.91 38.84
CA THR A 427 26.84 2.69 38.43
C THR A 427 26.83 1.95 37.08
N GLY A 428 27.16 2.66 35.99
CA GLY A 428 27.30 2.10 34.63
C GLY A 428 28.44 1.09 34.45
N GLY A 429 28.63 0.19 35.42
CA GLY A 429 29.65 -0.84 35.43
C GLY A 429 29.15 -2.11 34.74
N THR A 430 29.89 -2.53 33.71
CA THR A 430 29.74 -3.75 32.90
C THR A 430 29.92 -5.08 33.66
N ARG A 431 29.56 -5.15 34.96
CA ARG A 431 29.61 -6.41 35.72
C ARG A 431 28.23 -7.06 35.75
N GLY A 432 28.15 -8.23 35.11
CA GLY A 432 26.94 -8.99 34.88
C GLY A 432 26.12 -9.26 36.14
N THR A 433 25.05 -8.47 36.32
CA THR A 433 23.90 -8.88 37.12
C THR A 433 23.33 -10.16 36.53
N THR A 434 23.21 -11.22 37.32
CA THR A 434 22.69 -12.49 36.81
C THR A 434 21.22 -12.35 36.43
N LEU A 435 20.75 -13.13 35.44
CA LEU A 435 19.32 -13.21 35.07
C LEU A 435 18.45 -13.47 36.31
N LEU A 436 18.96 -14.20 37.30
CA LEU A 436 18.29 -14.49 38.58
C LEU A 436 18.12 -13.26 39.47
N ASP A 437 19.07 -12.34 39.52
CA ASP A 437 18.94 -11.09 40.27
C ASP A 437 17.97 -10.14 39.56
N ARG A 438 17.97 -10.12 38.22
CA ARG A 438 16.93 -9.46 37.42
C ARG A 438 15.56 -10.08 37.62
N ILE A 439 15.43 -11.41 37.69
CA ILE A 439 14.15 -12.10 37.94
C ILE A 439 13.66 -11.85 39.38
N ARG A 440 14.54 -11.83 40.39
CA ARG A 440 14.19 -11.46 41.76
C ARG A 440 13.81 -9.99 41.88
N GLY A 441 14.50 -9.12 41.16
CA GLY A 441 14.17 -7.70 40.99
C GLY A 441 12.82 -7.52 40.29
N LEU A 442 12.56 -8.20 39.18
CA LEU A 442 11.30 -8.20 38.43
C LEU A 442 10.14 -8.75 39.26
N ARG A 443 10.35 -9.82 40.03
CA ARG A 443 9.35 -10.31 40.99
C ARG A 443 9.00 -9.25 42.05
N ARG A 444 9.89 -8.31 42.39
CA ARG A 444 9.61 -7.22 43.33
C ARG A 444 9.17 -5.91 42.66
N ALA A 445 9.64 -5.62 41.46
CA ALA A 445 9.35 -4.39 40.71
C ALA A 445 8.05 -4.48 39.92
N VAL A 446 7.65 -5.67 39.45
CA VAL A 446 6.28 -5.93 38.99
C VAL A 446 5.33 -6.04 40.18
N LEU A 447 5.82 -6.09 41.43
CA LEU A 447 5.02 -6.10 42.65
C LEU A 447 5.18 -4.80 43.48
N ILE A 448 5.26 -3.59 42.89
CA ILE A 448 5.51 -2.30 43.60
C ILE A 448 5.08 -2.28 45.08
#